data_AF-A0A3M1CDC0-F1
#
_entry.id   AF-A0A3M1CDC0-F1
#
_cell.length_a   1.000
_cell.length_b   1.000
_cell.length_c   1.000
_cell.angle_alpha   90.00
_cell.angle_beta   90.00
_cell.angle_gamma   90.00
#
_symmetry.space_group_name_H-M   'P 1'
#
loop_
_entity.id
_entity.type
_entity.pdbx_description
1 polymer ?
#
loop_
_entity_poly.entity_id
_entity_poly.type
_entity_poly.pdbx_seq_one_letter_code
_entity_poly.pdbx_strand_id
1 'polypeptide(L)'
;IDVLVDLRSKHTSDGSSYGVDVLQGKVTDMEEIGVLEPARVKKQAIASATETARLILRIDDIISGKGTSSAGAPGEMGGGPGGFE
;
A
#
# COMPACT_ATOMS: atom_id res chain seq x y z
N ILE A 1 -2.67 24.43 1.74
CA ILE A 1 -2.06 24.68 3.07
C ILE A 1 -3.13 25.14 4.04
N ASP A 2 -4.00 26.04 3.60
CA ASP A 2 -5.10 26.61 4.40
C ASP A 2 -6.04 25.54 5.00
N VAL A 3 -6.46 24.53 4.23
CA VAL A 3 -7.33 23.44 4.72
C VAL A 3 -6.74 22.69 5.93
N LEU A 4 -5.42 22.51 5.99
CA LEU A 4 -4.77 21.84 7.13
C LEU A 4 -4.75 22.72 8.39
N VAL A 5 -4.60 24.04 8.21
CA VAL A 5 -4.64 25.01 9.31
C VAL A 5 -6.06 25.09 9.86
N ASP A 6 -7.05 25.21 8.97
CA ASP A 6 -8.47 25.24 9.32
C ASP A 6 -8.90 23.97 10.04
N LEU A 7 -8.48 22.80 9.53
CA LEU A 7 -8.79 21.51 10.14
C LEU A 7 -8.21 21.41 11.56
N ARG A 8 -6.95 21.83 11.75
CA ARG A 8 -6.31 21.82 13.07
C ARG A 8 -7.00 22.78 14.04
N SER A 9 -7.39 23.97 13.56
CA SER A 9 -8.16 24.93 14.36
C SER A 9 -9.46 24.29 14.83
N LYS A 10 -10.21 23.67 13.91
CA LYS A 10 -11.47 22.98 14.20
C LYS A 10 -11.32 21.79 15.14
N HIS A 11 -10.27 20.99 14.99
CA HIS A 11 -9.97 19.90 15.94
C HIS A 11 -9.68 20.39 17.36
N THR A 12 -9.15 21.60 17.50
CA THR A 12 -8.84 22.19 18.80
C THR A 12 -10.08 22.81 19.46
N SER A 13 -10.93 23.48 18.69
CA SER A 13 -12.13 24.18 19.21
C SER A 13 -13.35 23.28 19.35
N ASP A 14 -13.61 22.46 18.34
CA ASP A 14 -14.91 21.81 18.12
C ASP A 14 -14.82 20.27 18.17
N GLY A 15 -13.61 19.70 18.20
CA GLY A 15 -13.38 18.27 18.41
C GLY A 15 -13.02 17.48 17.15
N SER A 16 -12.90 16.16 17.30
CA SER A 16 -12.31 15.27 16.28
C SER A 16 -13.24 14.84 15.14
N SER A 17 -14.52 15.23 15.18
CA SER A 17 -15.51 14.92 14.14
C SER A 17 -15.24 15.65 12.82
N TYR A 18 -14.51 16.77 12.87
CA TYR A 18 -14.19 17.54 11.67
C TYR A 18 -13.20 16.82 10.75
N GLY A 19 -13.46 16.93 9.45
CA GLY A 19 -12.62 16.34 8.41
C GLY A 19 -12.61 17.22 7.17
N VAL A 20 -12.02 16.71 6.09
CA VAL A 20 -11.99 17.40 4.80
C VAL A 20 -13.07 16.80 3.90
N ASP A 21 -14.08 17.60 3.55
CA ASP A 21 -14.98 17.29 2.45
C ASP A 21 -14.22 17.49 1.14
N VAL A 22 -13.87 16.37 0.50
CA VAL A 22 -13.11 16.37 -0.76
C VAL A 22 -13.93 16.82 -1.97
N LEU A 23 -15.27 16.79 -1.88
CA LEU A 23 -16.15 17.24 -2.96
C LEU A 23 -16.24 18.77 -2.97
N GLN A 24 -16.31 19.38 -1.78
CA GLN A 24 -16.38 20.84 -1.62
C GLN A 24 -15.01 21.50 -1.40
N GLY A 25 -13.98 20.71 -1.07
CA GLY A 25 -12.64 21.20 -0.74
C GLY A 25 -12.56 21.99 0.56
N LYS A 26 -13.46 21.72 1.51
CA LYS A 26 -13.62 22.49 2.76
C LYS A 26 -13.59 21.60 4.00
N VAL A 27 -13.32 22.22 5.14
CA VAL A 27 -13.41 21.54 6.44
C VAL A 27 -14.86 21.59 6.92
N THR A 28 -15.42 20.41 7.22
CA THR A 28 -16.82 20.22 7.63
C THR A 28 -16.86 19.16 8.73
N ASP A 29 -17.93 19.15 9.54
CA ASP A 29 -18.18 18.06 10.49
C ASP A 29 -18.57 16.78 9.72
N MET A 30 -17.79 15.71 9.86
CA MET A 30 -18.01 14.45 9.13
C MET A 30 -19.21 13.68 9.65
N GLU A 31 -19.57 13.83 10.93
CA GLU A 31 -20.75 13.19 11.51
C GLU A 31 -22.04 13.82 10.96
N GLU A 32 -22.08 15.16 10.84
CA GLU A 32 -23.24 15.88 10.30
C GLU A 32 -23.55 15.50 8.84
N ILE A 33 -22.51 15.30 8.01
CA ILE A 33 -22.66 14.89 6.62
C ILE A 33 -22.77 13.37 6.44
N GLY A 34 -22.79 12.60 7.54
CA GLY A 34 -22.96 11.14 7.53
C GLY A 34 -21.77 10.35 6.99
N VAL A 35 -20.58 10.96 6.96
CA VAL A 35 -19.33 10.32 6.51
C VAL A 35 -18.69 9.62 7.70
N LEU A 36 -19.00 8.33 7.85
CA LEU A 36 -18.52 7.49 8.95
C LEU A 36 -17.71 6.30 8.44
N GLU A 37 -16.86 5.77 9.31
CA GLU A 37 -16.00 4.65 8.99
C GLU A 37 -15.96 3.60 10.10
N PRO A 38 -15.81 2.30 9.76
CA PRO A 38 -15.75 1.26 10.77
C PRO A 38 -14.45 1.33 11.58
N ALA A 39 -14.57 1.50 12.90
CA ALA A 39 -13.41 1.56 13.81
C ALA A 39 -12.48 0.34 13.69
N ARG A 40 -13.04 -0.86 13.42
CA ARG A 40 -12.27 -2.09 13.21
C ARG A 40 -11.33 -1.99 12.01
N VAL A 41 -11.78 -1.40 10.91
CA VAL A 41 -10.99 -1.27 9.68
C VAL A 41 -9.82 -0.32 9.90
N LYS A 42 -10.03 0.81 10.58
CA LYS A 42 -8.95 1.76 10.88
C LYS A 42 -7.90 1.23 11.84
N LYS A 43 -8.32 0.55 12.90
CA LYS A 43 -7.39 -0.10 13.84
C LYS A 43 -6.50 -1.11 13.11
N GLN A 44 -7.10 -1.95 12.26
CA GLN A 44 -6.35 -2.94 11.50
C GLN A 44 -5.42 -2.31 10.47
N ALA A 45 -5.87 -1.27 9.77
CA ALA A 45 -5.05 -0.56 8.78
C ALA A 45 -3.80 0.04 9.42
N ILE A 46 -3.96 0.72 10.57
CA ILE A 46 -2.84 1.31 11.31
C ILE A 46 -1.88 0.22 11.82
N ALA A 47 -2.40 -0.86 12.41
CA ALA A 47 -1.58 -1.97 12.87
C ALA A 47 -0.76 -2.61 11.73
N SER A 48 -1.40 -2.88 10.60
CA SER A 48 -0.76 -3.47 9.42
C SER A 48 0.31 -2.55 8.81
N ALA A 49 0.01 -1.25 8.70
CA ALA A 49 0.95 -0.26 8.20
C ALA A 49 2.17 -0.14 9.12
N THR A 50 1.94 -0.15 10.43
CA THR A 50 3.00 -0.07 11.45
C THR A 50 3.93 -1.29 11.37
N GLU A 51 3.37 -2.50 11.29
CA GLU A 51 4.19 -3.72 11.19
C GLU A 51 4.99 -3.74 9.89
N THR A 52 4.39 -3.34 8.77
CA THR A 52 5.09 -3.24 7.48
C THR A 52 6.22 -2.21 7.53
N ALA A 53 5.97 -1.03 8.08
CA ALA A 53 7.00 -0.01 8.26
C ALA A 53 8.13 -0.53 9.16
N ARG A 54 7.81 -1.22 10.24
CA ARG A 54 8.77 -1.86 11.14
C ARG A 54 9.60 -2.94 10.43
N LEU A 55 9.00 -3.73 9.54
CA LEU A 55 9.72 -4.71 8.73
C LEU A 55 10.74 -4.01 7.82
N ILE A 56 10.31 -2.97 7.11
CA ILE A 56 11.20 -2.20 6.21
C ILE A 56 12.36 -1.58 6.98
N LEU A 57 12.08 -0.94 8.12
CA LEU A 57 13.11 -0.31 8.97
C LEU A 57 14.11 -1.30 9.57
N ARG A 58 13.79 -2.59 9.61
CA ARG A 58 14.65 -3.66 10.14
C ARG A 58 15.50 -4.35 9.07
N ILE A 59 15.28 -4.04 7.79
CA ILE A 59 16.10 -4.60 6.72
C ILE A 59 17.41 -3.83 6.70
N ASP A 60 18.49 -4.49 7.08
CA ASP A 60 19.83 -3.90 7.02
C ASP A 60 20.41 -3.97 5.59
N ASP A 61 20.24 -5.10 4.91
CA ASP A 61 20.71 -5.33 3.55
C ASP A 61 19.72 -6.15 2.71
N ILE A 62 19.64 -5.83 1.41
CA ILE A 62 18.85 -6.58 0.43
C ILE A 62 19.81 -7.35 -0.48
N ILE A 63 19.79 -8.68 -0.40
CA ILE A 63 20.52 -9.53 -1.37
C ILE A 63 19.57 -9.83 -2.53
N SER A 64 19.82 -9.20 -3.67
CA SER A 64 19.06 -9.48 -4.89
C SER A 64 19.56 -10.79 -5.51
N GLY A 65 18.76 -11.84 -5.42
CA GLY A 65 18.99 -13.04 -6.22
C GLY A 65 18.79 -12.68 -7.68
N LYS A 66 19.86 -12.69 -8.49
CA LYS A 66 19.71 -12.77 -9.95
C LYS A 66 18.78 -13.95 -10.17
N GLY A 67 17.59 -13.68 -10.71
CA GLY A 67 16.67 -14.74 -11.08
C GLY A 67 17.49 -15.78 -11.83
N THR A 68 17.36 -17.04 -11.44
CA THR A 68 17.74 -18.12 -12.34
C THR A 68 16.86 -17.94 -13.56
N SER A 69 17.28 -17.09 -14.49
CA SER A 69 17.00 -17.27 -15.89
C SER A 69 17.37 -18.72 -16.10
N SER A 70 16.36 -19.56 -16.22
CA SER A 70 16.46 -20.88 -16.78
C SER A 70 17.14 -20.68 -18.14
N ALA A 71 18.47 -20.73 -18.12
CA ALA A 71 19.28 -20.81 -19.29
C ALA A 71 18.92 -22.16 -19.90
N GLY A 72 18.05 -22.10 -20.91
CA GLY A 72 17.71 -23.16 -21.85
C GLY A 72 17.28 -24.47 -21.21
N ALA A 73 15.98 -24.74 -21.18
CA ALA A 73 15.57 -26.11 -21.46
C ALA A 73 16.12 -26.45 -22.86
N PRO A 74 16.95 -27.49 -23.05
CA PRO A 74 17.23 -27.99 -24.38
C PRO A 74 16.00 -28.76 -24.83
N GLY A 75 15.04 -28.03 -25.40
CA GLY A 75 14.12 -28.59 -26.37
C GLY A 75 14.88 -28.86 -27.68
N GLU A 76 14.48 -29.93 -28.37
CA GLU A 76 14.87 -30.30 -29.73
C GLU A 76 16.30 -30.81 -29.96
N MET A 77 16.49 -32.12 -29.79
CA MET A 77 17.38 -32.88 -30.66
C MET A 77 16.53 -33.45 -31.80
N GLY A 78 16.28 -32.63 -32.82
CA GLY A 78 15.68 -33.05 -34.08
C GLY A 78 16.69 -33.78 -34.97
N GLY A 79 16.26 -34.92 -35.53
CA GLY A 79 16.50 -35.31 -36.93
C GLY A 79 17.89 -35.80 -37.40
N GLY A 80 18.04 -37.14 -37.46
CA GLY A 80 18.72 -37.91 -38.54
C GLY A 80 20.26 -38.03 -38.51
N PRO A 81 20.89 -39.00 -39.22
CA PRO A 81 20.37 -39.93 -40.23
C PRO A 81 20.52 -41.43 -39.86
N GLY A 82 19.82 -42.30 -40.58
CA GLY A 82 19.80 -43.74 -40.32
C GLY A 82 20.96 -44.55 -40.90
N GLY A 83 20.88 -45.86 -40.64
CA GLY A 83 21.44 -46.90 -41.51
C GLY A 83 22.62 -47.71 -40.96
N PHE A 84 22.39 -49.03 -40.96
CA PHE A 84 23.33 -50.16 -41.13
C PHE A 84 23.81 -50.95 -39.90
N GLU A 85 23.30 -52.19 -39.90
CA GLU A 85 23.73 -53.46 -39.28
C GLU A 85 23.52 -53.71 -37.78
#